data_AF-A0A7X8IUD8-F1
#
_entry.id   AF-A0A7X8IUD8-F1
#
_cell.length_a   1.000
_cell.length_b   1.000
_cell.length_c   1.000
_cell.angle_alpha   90.00
_cell.angle_beta   90.00
_cell.angle_gamma   90.00
#
_symmetry.space_group_name_H-M   'P 1'
#
loop_
_entity.id
_entity.type
_entity.pdbx_description
1 polymer ?
#
loop_
_entity_poly.entity_id
_entity_poly.type
_entity_poly.pdbx_seq_one_letter_code
_entity_poly.pdbx_strand_id
1 'polypeptide(L)'
;MKQSMFIAVLFIIGTLSSCLVDPETISVWGGDMTVPELASVHTLSAREVSVEFTDTVSVSSALVECPDDPGRIIVTSWNAEEDSNTVIFTLSENPGIGVSAVLNAAVRDARGNSLSFSVLFIGYNERVPRLLINEIRTGYDKPKVEYMELVVLSDGNLAGVQIENAMNSKQCYYEFPFCEVRAGDYVLWHLRSVEEGLVTESDRMDASAGKDSSPFAWDFWDVQDRSPLKSTNVLLVRERSGGPVMDALLCAETDKSEWPSDALRLAAETAVSAGVWGPTALITDAACSDYMTPTRTLGRIPGREDTNSASDWMVCANSGASPGTENSVKPYEPK
;
A
#
# COMPACT_ATOMS: atom_id res chain seq x y z
N MET A 1 53.12 -55.69 -48.42
CA MET A 1 52.31 -55.46 -49.62
C MET A 1 50.84 -55.46 -49.23
N LYS A 2 50.15 -54.34 -49.46
CA LYS A 2 48.68 -54.19 -49.58
C LYS A 2 47.86 -54.48 -48.30
N GLN A 3 46.88 -53.70 -47.88
CA GLN A 3 46.19 -52.57 -48.48
C GLN A 3 45.47 -51.83 -47.33
N SER A 4 45.57 -50.51 -47.31
CA SER A 4 44.84 -49.63 -46.40
C SER A 4 43.33 -49.73 -46.64
N MET A 5 42.54 -49.82 -45.57
CA MET A 5 41.09 -49.62 -45.64
C MET A 5 40.70 -48.53 -44.64
N PHE A 6 40.25 -47.40 -45.20
CA PHE A 6 39.71 -46.25 -44.50
C PHE A 6 38.44 -46.64 -43.72
N ILE A 7 38.40 -46.31 -42.43
CA ILE A 7 37.18 -46.34 -41.62
C ILE A 7 36.43 -45.03 -41.90
N ALA A 8 35.28 -45.13 -42.56
CA ALA A 8 34.33 -44.03 -42.69
C ALA A 8 33.61 -43.85 -41.35
N VAL A 9 33.88 -42.75 -40.66
CA VAL A 9 33.13 -42.34 -39.47
C VAL A 9 31.80 -41.78 -39.95
N LEU A 10 30.72 -42.55 -39.75
CA LEU A 10 29.35 -42.13 -40.01
C LEU A 10 28.91 -41.23 -38.84
N PHE A 11 28.87 -39.91 -39.08
CA PHE A 11 28.28 -38.95 -38.15
C PHE A 11 26.75 -39.14 -38.16
N ILE A 12 26.21 -39.78 -37.14
CA ILE A 12 24.77 -39.82 -36.88
C ILE A 12 24.39 -38.45 -36.32
N ILE A 13 23.89 -37.57 -37.18
CA ILE A 13 23.15 -36.39 -36.77
C ILE A 13 21.80 -36.89 -36.27
N GLY A 14 21.70 -37.08 -34.95
CA GLY A 14 20.42 -37.27 -34.29
C GLY A 14 19.61 -36.00 -34.41
N THR A 15 18.72 -35.95 -35.38
CA THR A 15 17.65 -34.97 -35.44
C THR A 15 16.79 -35.14 -34.19
N LEU A 16 16.95 -34.22 -33.23
CA LEU A 16 15.93 -33.93 -32.24
C LEU A 16 14.68 -33.48 -33.01
N SER A 17 13.76 -34.40 -33.23
CA SER A 17 12.40 -34.07 -33.65
C SER A 17 11.74 -33.30 -32.52
N SER A 18 11.94 -31.98 -32.48
CA SER A 18 11.00 -31.11 -31.79
C SER A 18 9.65 -31.29 -32.48
N CYS A 19 8.64 -31.72 -31.74
CA CYS A 19 7.26 -31.69 -32.23
C CYS A 19 6.81 -30.23 -32.31
N LEU A 20 7.29 -29.50 -33.31
CA LEU A 20 6.66 -28.29 -33.82
C LEU A 20 5.66 -28.79 -34.86
N VAL A 21 4.42 -28.94 -34.42
CA VAL A 21 3.30 -29.19 -35.33
C VAL A 21 3.09 -27.93 -36.15
N ASP A 22 3.03 -28.09 -37.47
CA ASP A 22 2.84 -27.02 -38.42
C ASP A 22 1.45 -26.37 -38.22
N PRO A 23 1.32 -25.03 -38.11
CA PRO A 23 0.06 -24.35 -37.77
C PRO A 23 -1.08 -24.68 -38.72
N GLU A 24 -0.79 -25.01 -39.99
CA GLU A 24 -1.81 -25.37 -40.97
C GLU A 24 -2.41 -26.76 -40.72
N THR A 25 -1.71 -27.68 -40.03
CA THR A 25 -2.25 -29.02 -39.70
C THR A 25 -3.27 -28.97 -38.55
N ILE A 26 -3.23 -27.92 -37.73
CA ILE A 26 -4.14 -27.69 -36.58
C ILE A 26 -5.55 -27.28 -37.06
N SER A 27 -5.66 -26.72 -38.27
CA SER A 27 -6.94 -26.24 -38.83
C SER A 27 -7.95 -27.34 -39.21
N VAL A 28 -7.54 -28.61 -39.23
CA VAL A 28 -8.43 -29.76 -39.54
C VAL A 28 -9.23 -30.21 -38.30
N TRP A 29 -8.77 -29.88 -37.10
CA TRP A 29 -9.41 -30.18 -35.82
C TRP A 29 -9.85 -28.87 -35.18
N GLY A 30 -10.92 -28.27 -35.72
CA GLY A 30 -11.45 -26.97 -35.29
C GLY A 30 -12.00 -26.97 -33.87
N GLY A 31 -11.10 -26.95 -32.88
CA GLY A 31 -11.36 -26.58 -31.50
C GLY A 31 -10.73 -25.24 -31.18
N ASP A 32 -11.40 -24.45 -30.36
CA ASP A 32 -10.80 -23.25 -29.79
C ASP A 32 -9.72 -23.65 -28.77
N MET A 33 -8.48 -23.26 -29.05
CA MET A 33 -7.27 -23.60 -28.28
C MET A 33 -6.82 -22.48 -27.34
N THR A 34 -7.66 -21.45 -27.15
CA THR A 34 -7.38 -20.40 -26.15
C THR A 34 -7.40 -21.00 -24.74
N VAL A 35 -6.29 -20.80 -24.02
CA VAL A 35 -6.12 -21.24 -22.63
C VAL A 35 -6.71 -20.15 -21.74
N PRO A 36 -7.40 -20.49 -20.63
CA PRO A 36 -7.83 -19.48 -19.67
C PRO A 36 -6.62 -18.69 -19.14
N GLU A 37 -6.74 -17.38 -19.05
CA GLU A 37 -5.70 -16.50 -18.52
C GLU A 37 -6.08 -15.96 -17.14
N LEU A 38 -5.06 -15.63 -16.34
CA LEU A 38 -5.22 -14.98 -15.04
C LEU A 38 -5.51 -13.48 -15.26
N ALA A 39 -6.71 -13.02 -14.91
CA ALA A 39 -7.09 -11.62 -15.06
C ALA A 39 -6.68 -10.77 -13.85
N SER A 40 -6.99 -11.24 -12.64
CA SER A 40 -6.73 -10.49 -11.40
C SER A 40 -6.62 -11.41 -10.18
N VAL A 41 -5.92 -10.95 -9.14
CA VAL A 41 -5.79 -11.65 -7.85
C VAL A 41 -5.96 -10.64 -6.72
N HIS A 42 -6.86 -10.95 -5.79
CA HIS A 42 -7.21 -10.08 -4.68
C HIS A 42 -7.30 -10.87 -3.37
N THR A 43 -6.71 -10.34 -2.30
CA THR A 43 -6.90 -10.89 -0.95
C THR A 43 -8.16 -10.30 -0.34
N LEU A 44 -9.14 -11.16 -0.02
CA LEU A 44 -10.44 -10.75 0.52
C LEU A 44 -10.45 -10.72 2.04
N SER A 45 -9.75 -11.67 2.67
CA SER A 45 -9.64 -11.82 4.12
C SER A 45 -8.31 -12.51 4.49
N ALA A 46 -8.06 -12.74 5.78
CA ALA A 46 -6.87 -13.49 6.24
C ALA A 46 -6.76 -14.89 5.64
N ARG A 47 -7.85 -15.44 5.11
CA ARG A 47 -7.92 -16.82 4.62
C ARG A 47 -8.57 -16.95 3.26
N GLU A 48 -8.86 -15.86 2.57
CA GLU A 48 -9.53 -15.92 1.27
C GLU A 48 -8.78 -15.11 0.24
N VAL A 49 -8.49 -15.76 -0.89
CA VAL A 49 -7.87 -15.16 -2.06
C VAL A 49 -8.81 -15.38 -3.23
N SER A 50 -9.27 -14.29 -3.83
CA SER A 50 -10.07 -14.30 -5.04
C SER A 50 -9.15 -14.24 -6.25
N VAL A 51 -9.42 -15.10 -7.22
CA VAL A 51 -8.72 -15.14 -8.50
C VAL A 51 -9.72 -15.09 -9.62
N GLU A 52 -9.56 -14.11 -10.52
CA GLU A 52 -10.39 -13.94 -11.70
C GLU A 52 -9.66 -14.47 -12.94
N PHE A 53 -10.40 -15.14 -13.81
CA PHE A 53 -9.91 -15.70 -15.07
C PHE A 53 -10.65 -15.10 -16.27
N THR A 54 -10.11 -15.28 -17.47
CA THR A 54 -10.82 -14.87 -18.71
C THR A 54 -12.05 -15.73 -19.01
N ASP A 55 -12.02 -16.97 -18.55
CA ASP A 55 -13.04 -17.99 -18.81
C ASP A 55 -13.38 -18.74 -17.53
N THR A 56 -14.53 -19.41 -17.51
CA THR A 56 -14.93 -20.26 -16.39
C THR A 56 -13.98 -21.46 -16.29
N VAL A 57 -13.43 -21.67 -15.10
CA VAL A 57 -12.45 -22.74 -14.85
C VAL A 57 -12.85 -23.65 -13.69
N SER A 58 -12.38 -24.89 -13.77
CA SER A 58 -12.38 -25.87 -12.69
C SER A 58 -10.96 -26.00 -12.13
N VAL A 59 -10.82 -25.99 -10.80
CA VAL A 59 -9.52 -26.16 -10.15
C VAL A 59 -9.20 -27.65 -10.01
N SER A 60 -8.00 -28.03 -10.48
CA SER A 60 -7.48 -29.40 -10.38
C SER A 60 -6.63 -29.60 -9.13
N SER A 61 -5.83 -28.59 -8.76
CA SER A 61 -5.03 -28.58 -7.54
C SER A 61 -4.69 -27.16 -7.13
N ALA A 62 -4.58 -26.89 -5.84
CA ALA A 62 -4.03 -25.65 -5.34
C ALA A 62 -3.33 -25.85 -3.99
N LEU A 63 -2.30 -25.04 -3.73
CA LEU A 63 -1.61 -24.94 -2.46
C LEU A 63 -1.00 -23.55 -2.32
N VAL A 64 -0.72 -23.14 -1.08
CA VAL A 64 0.01 -21.90 -0.80
C VAL A 64 1.33 -22.21 -0.12
N GLU A 65 2.40 -21.55 -0.57
CA GLU A 65 3.74 -21.62 0.03
C GLU A 65 4.14 -20.25 0.57
N CYS A 66 4.84 -20.23 1.70
CA CYS A 66 5.41 -19.01 2.26
C CYS A 66 6.92 -18.98 1.97
N PRO A 67 7.42 -18.11 1.06
CA PRO A 67 8.85 -18.06 0.71
C PRO A 67 9.77 -17.82 1.91
N ASP A 68 9.30 -17.07 2.90
CA ASP A 68 10.04 -16.72 4.11
C ASP A 68 10.06 -17.84 5.17
N ASP A 69 9.25 -18.89 5.00
CA ASP A 69 9.21 -20.07 5.86
C ASP A 69 9.27 -21.36 5.02
N PRO A 70 10.47 -21.74 4.53
CA PRO A 70 10.62 -22.86 3.62
C PRO A 70 10.09 -24.18 4.19
N GLY A 71 9.14 -24.79 3.48
CA GLY A 71 8.50 -26.05 3.88
C GLY A 71 7.15 -25.87 4.57
N ARG A 72 6.74 -24.64 4.89
CA ARG A 72 5.37 -24.34 5.30
C ARG A 72 4.45 -24.35 4.08
N ILE A 73 3.55 -25.34 4.05
CA ILE A 73 2.53 -25.48 3.02
C ILE A 73 1.16 -25.26 3.66
N ILE A 74 0.43 -24.28 3.14
CA ILE A 74 -0.94 -23.98 3.54
C ILE A 74 -1.87 -24.68 2.56
N VAL A 75 -2.71 -25.57 3.11
CA VAL A 75 -3.69 -26.33 2.33
C VAL A 75 -4.79 -25.37 1.89
N THR A 76 -5.23 -25.49 0.65
CA THR A 76 -6.34 -24.70 0.11
C THR A 76 -7.54 -25.57 -0.21
N SER A 77 -8.71 -24.99 -0.03
CA SER A 77 -9.96 -25.42 -0.63
C SER A 77 -10.45 -24.30 -1.53
N TRP A 78 -11.41 -24.58 -2.41
CA TRP A 78 -11.88 -23.57 -3.35
C TRP A 78 -13.37 -23.72 -3.61
N ASN A 79 -13.98 -22.59 -3.94
CA ASN A 79 -15.32 -22.52 -4.47
C ASN A 79 -15.28 -21.73 -5.79
N ALA A 80 -15.93 -22.27 -6.81
CA ALA A 80 -16.17 -21.61 -8.08
C ALA A 80 -17.69 -21.52 -8.22
N GLU A 81 -18.22 -20.30 -8.28
CA GLU A 81 -19.66 -20.13 -8.50
C GLU A 81 -20.02 -20.60 -9.92
N GLU A 82 -21.19 -21.22 -10.08
CA GLU A 82 -21.71 -21.59 -11.39
C GLU A 82 -21.82 -20.32 -12.25
N ASP A 83 -21.23 -20.34 -13.45
CA ASP A 83 -21.18 -19.23 -14.40
C ASP A 83 -20.34 -17.99 -14.01
N SER A 84 -19.50 -18.07 -12.98
CA SER A 84 -18.52 -17.02 -12.69
C SER A 84 -17.12 -17.39 -13.17
N ASN A 85 -16.37 -16.39 -13.63
CA ASN A 85 -14.95 -16.55 -13.95
C ASN A 85 -14.05 -16.37 -12.71
N THR A 86 -14.64 -16.44 -11.51
CA THR A 86 -13.96 -16.13 -10.26
C THR A 86 -13.91 -17.37 -9.39
N VAL A 87 -12.71 -17.69 -8.92
CA VAL A 87 -12.47 -18.76 -7.96
C VAL A 87 -12.03 -18.15 -6.65
N ILE A 88 -12.71 -18.50 -5.57
CA ILE A 88 -12.31 -18.12 -4.21
C ILE A 88 -11.54 -19.30 -3.61
N PHE A 89 -10.26 -19.08 -3.30
CA PHE A 89 -9.42 -20.03 -2.58
C PHE A 89 -9.49 -19.73 -1.08
N THR A 90 -9.96 -20.70 -0.30
CA THR A 90 -10.00 -20.65 1.16
C THR A 90 -8.79 -21.40 1.72
N LEU A 91 -7.97 -20.69 2.50
CA LEU A 91 -6.75 -21.16 3.13
C LEU A 91 -7.05 -21.83 4.48
N SER A 92 -6.41 -22.96 4.77
CA SER A 92 -6.58 -23.66 6.06
C SER A 92 -6.10 -22.84 7.26
N GLU A 93 -5.13 -21.94 7.03
CA GLU A 93 -4.57 -21.03 8.02
C GLU A 93 -4.15 -19.71 7.37
N ASN A 94 -3.93 -18.68 8.20
CA ASN A 94 -3.48 -17.36 7.73
C ASN A 94 -1.96 -17.41 7.42
N PRO A 95 -1.51 -16.97 6.23
CA PRO A 95 -0.09 -16.83 5.92
C PRO A 95 0.68 -15.95 6.91
N GLY A 96 0.00 -14.94 7.48
CA GLY A 96 0.56 -13.92 8.36
C GLY A 96 0.34 -12.53 7.78
N ILE A 97 0.14 -11.53 8.63
CA ILE A 97 -0.09 -10.14 8.19
C ILE A 97 1.16 -9.60 7.51
N GLY A 98 1.05 -9.09 6.28
CA GLY A 98 2.19 -8.52 5.56
C GLY A 98 3.21 -9.55 5.04
N VAL A 99 2.95 -10.85 5.26
CA VAL A 99 3.85 -11.93 4.82
C VAL A 99 3.63 -12.25 3.35
N SER A 100 4.71 -12.39 2.60
CA SER A 100 4.65 -12.84 1.21
C SER A 100 4.24 -14.31 1.14
N ALA A 101 3.26 -14.63 0.28
CA ALA A 101 2.76 -15.97 0.06
C ALA A 101 2.53 -16.23 -1.43
N VAL A 102 2.77 -17.45 -1.89
CA VAL A 102 2.63 -17.83 -3.30
C VAL A 102 1.50 -18.83 -3.43
N LEU A 103 0.45 -18.47 -4.16
CA LEU A 103 -0.62 -19.38 -4.55
C LEU A 103 -0.18 -20.13 -5.81
N ASN A 104 0.04 -21.44 -5.67
CA ASN A 104 0.32 -22.35 -6.76
C ASN A 104 -0.97 -23.11 -7.08
N ALA A 105 -1.48 -22.99 -8.31
CA ALA A 105 -2.70 -23.68 -8.70
C ALA A 105 -2.67 -24.15 -10.16
N ALA A 106 -3.41 -25.23 -10.42
CA ALA A 106 -3.68 -25.73 -11.76
C ALA A 106 -5.19 -25.72 -11.99
N VAL A 107 -5.61 -25.10 -13.08
CA VAL A 107 -7.02 -24.94 -13.47
C VAL A 107 -7.24 -25.45 -14.90
N ARG A 108 -8.49 -25.81 -15.21
CA ARG A 108 -8.90 -26.35 -16.50
C ARG A 108 -10.25 -25.77 -16.92
N ASP A 109 -10.35 -25.30 -18.16
CA ASP A 109 -11.63 -24.83 -18.72
C ASP A 109 -12.57 -25.99 -19.10
N ALA A 110 -13.80 -25.66 -19.51
CA ALA A 110 -14.77 -26.66 -19.96
C ALA A 110 -14.34 -27.41 -21.25
N ARG A 111 -13.36 -26.89 -21.99
CA ARG A 111 -12.86 -27.43 -23.26
C ARG A 111 -11.67 -28.36 -23.06
N GLY A 112 -11.10 -28.39 -21.85
CA GLY A 112 -9.96 -29.22 -21.48
C GLY A 112 -8.60 -28.51 -21.60
N ASN A 113 -8.55 -27.22 -21.90
CA ASN A 113 -7.33 -26.44 -21.84
C ASN A 113 -6.94 -26.24 -20.37
N SER A 114 -5.65 -26.31 -20.05
CA SER A 114 -5.16 -26.24 -18.67
C SER A 114 -4.14 -25.12 -18.49
N LEU A 115 -4.24 -24.40 -17.38
CA LEU A 115 -3.29 -23.40 -16.92
C LEU A 115 -2.72 -23.84 -15.57
N SER A 116 -1.40 -23.82 -15.41
CA SER A 116 -0.74 -23.89 -14.11
C SER A 116 -0.05 -22.57 -13.84
N PHE A 117 -0.29 -21.97 -12.67
CA PHE A 117 0.23 -20.67 -12.32
C PHE A 117 0.74 -20.62 -10.88
N SER A 118 1.63 -19.65 -10.65
CA SER A 118 2.16 -19.29 -9.35
C SER A 118 2.05 -17.78 -9.22
N VAL A 119 1.25 -17.30 -8.26
CA VAL A 119 1.05 -15.85 -8.05
C VAL A 119 1.40 -15.46 -6.63
N LEU A 120 2.24 -14.43 -6.51
CA LEU A 120 2.59 -13.82 -5.23
C LEU A 120 1.43 -12.94 -4.75
N PHE A 121 1.09 -13.08 -3.48
CA PHE A 121 0.18 -12.20 -2.77
C PHE A 121 0.71 -11.90 -1.36
N ILE A 122 0.22 -10.83 -0.75
CA ILE A 122 0.59 -10.43 0.61
C ILE A 122 -0.54 -10.83 1.56
N GLY A 123 -0.19 -11.46 2.67
CA GLY A 123 -1.16 -11.89 3.68
C GLY A 123 -1.95 -10.71 4.25
N TYR A 124 -3.26 -10.90 4.34
CA TYR A 124 -4.21 -9.84 4.60
C TYR A 124 -4.17 -9.35 6.05
N ASN A 125 -4.17 -8.03 6.23
CA ASN A 125 -4.29 -7.39 7.53
C ASN A 125 -5.76 -7.24 7.95
N GLU A 126 -6.22 -8.08 8.88
CA GLU A 126 -7.54 -7.98 9.52
C GLU A 126 -7.54 -7.10 10.78
N ARG A 127 -6.35 -6.65 11.22
CA ARG A 127 -6.15 -5.88 12.45
C ARG A 127 -5.70 -4.45 12.13
N VAL A 128 -6.28 -3.83 11.11
CA VAL A 128 -5.95 -2.44 10.76
C VAL A 128 -6.40 -1.53 11.91
N PRO A 129 -5.48 -0.75 12.53
CA PRO A 129 -5.84 0.15 13.61
C PRO A 129 -6.62 1.34 13.06
N ARG A 130 -7.51 1.92 13.89
CA ARG A 130 -8.06 3.24 13.62
C ARG A 130 -6.95 4.27 13.82
N LEU A 131 -6.74 5.12 12.82
CA LEU A 131 -5.71 6.14 12.81
C LEU A 131 -6.34 7.52 12.61
N LEU A 132 -5.72 8.52 13.22
CA LEU A 132 -6.09 9.92 13.06
C LEU A 132 -4.86 10.74 12.72
N ILE A 133 -4.91 11.58 11.69
CA ILE A 133 -3.87 12.57 11.42
C ILE A 133 -3.87 13.56 12.58
N ASN A 134 -2.70 13.75 13.19
CA ASN A 134 -2.54 14.57 14.38
C ASN A 134 -1.75 15.84 14.11
N GLU A 135 -0.65 15.75 13.36
CA GLU A 135 0.22 16.91 13.11
C GLU A 135 0.90 16.79 11.74
N ILE A 136 1.04 17.91 11.03
CA ILE A 136 1.86 17.98 9.82
C ILE A 136 2.86 19.13 9.85
N ARG A 137 4.01 18.90 9.22
CA ARG A 137 5.02 19.92 8.94
C ARG A 137 5.32 19.99 7.46
N THR A 138 5.07 21.14 6.85
CA THR A 138 5.39 21.42 5.44
C THR A 138 6.73 22.13 5.24
N GLY A 139 7.24 22.79 6.29
CA GLY A 139 8.51 23.51 6.24
C GLY A 139 9.73 22.62 6.43
N TYR A 140 10.76 22.85 5.62
CA TYR A 140 12.07 22.20 5.70
C TYR A 140 13.17 23.17 6.18
N ASP A 141 13.96 22.76 7.18
CA ASP A 141 15.17 23.45 7.63
C ASP A 141 16.14 22.45 8.26
N LYS A 142 17.08 21.95 7.45
CA LYS A 142 17.98 20.84 7.80
C LYS A 142 18.55 20.99 9.22
N PRO A 143 18.43 19.98 10.10
CA PRO A 143 17.98 18.61 9.82
C PRO A 143 16.46 18.38 9.91
N LYS A 144 15.65 19.41 10.17
CA LYS A 144 14.18 19.27 10.24
C LYS A 144 13.59 19.03 8.85
N VAL A 145 12.98 17.87 8.69
CA VAL A 145 12.26 17.46 7.48
C VAL A 145 10.76 17.62 7.65
N GLU A 146 10.05 17.60 6.52
CA GLU A 146 8.60 17.45 6.49
C GLU A 146 8.19 16.11 7.10
N TYR A 147 7.12 16.11 7.88
CA TYR A 147 6.53 14.89 8.43
C TYR A 147 5.00 14.97 8.48
N MET A 148 4.40 13.80 8.58
CA MET A 148 3.03 13.60 9.03
C MET A 148 3.04 12.71 10.26
N GLU A 149 2.27 13.10 11.27
CA GLU A 149 2.07 12.33 12.48
C GLU A 149 0.64 11.80 12.53
N LEU A 150 0.50 10.54 12.91
CA LEU A 150 -0.77 9.90 13.22
C LEU A 150 -0.84 9.53 14.70
N VAL A 151 -2.04 9.56 15.27
CA VAL A 151 -2.36 8.96 16.56
C VAL A 151 -3.12 7.66 16.33
N VAL A 152 -2.71 6.62 17.05
CA VAL A 152 -3.36 5.30 17.03
C VAL A 152 -4.53 5.30 18.01
N LEU A 153 -5.75 5.08 17.51
CA LEU A 153 -6.98 5.08 18.32
C LEU A 153 -7.40 3.67 18.79
N SER A 154 -6.88 2.63 18.14
CA SER A 154 -7.12 1.23 18.53
C SER A 154 -5.88 0.38 18.25
N ASP A 155 -5.67 -0.66 19.05
CA ASP A 155 -4.61 -1.64 18.82
C ASP A 155 -4.72 -2.27 17.43
N GLY A 156 -3.58 -2.60 16.82
CA GLY A 156 -3.56 -3.20 15.49
C GLY A 156 -2.17 -3.35 14.88
N ASN A 157 -2.14 -3.53 13.57
CA ASN A 157 -0.92 -3.60 12.77
C ASN A 157 -1.02 -2.64 11.58
N LEU A 158 0.06 -1.90 11.28
CA LEU A 158 0.07 -0.91 10.21
C LEU A 158 0.25 -1.50 8.79
N ALA A 159 0.59 -2.78 8.63
CA ALA A 159 0.90 -3.35 7.32
C ALA A 159 -0.20 -3.08 6.29
N GLY A 160 0.18 -2.47 5.18
CA GLY A 160 -0.71 -2.16 4.07
C GLY A 160 -1.52 -0.86 4.25
N VAL A 161 -1.53 -0.24 5.43
CA VAL A 161 -2.13 1.09 5.63
C VAL A 161 -1.45 2.07 4.69
N GLN A 162 -2.24 2.90 4.02
CA GLN A 162 -1.74 3.83 3.02
C GLN A 162 -2.04 5.28 3.41
N ILE A 163 -1.03 6.14 3.32
CA ILE A 163 -1.21 7.59 3.32
C ILE A 163 -1.16 8.07 1.88
N GLU A 164 -2.17 8.81 1.45
CA GLU A 164 -2.24 9.47 0.15
C GLU A 164 -1.91 10.97 0.31
N ASN A 165 -0.99 11.47 -0.51
CA ASN A 165 -0.60 12.87 -0.61
C ASN A 165 -0.96 13.39 -2.01
N ALA A 166 -2.15 13.98 -2.14
CA ALA A 166 -2.75 14.31 -3.43
C ALA A 166 -1.97 15.40 -4.20
N MET A 167 -1.19 16.25 -3.51
CA MET A 167 -0.36 17.26 -4.17
C MET A 167 0.98 16.70 -4.69
N ASN A 168 1.40 15.52 -4.24
CA ASN A 168 2.66 14.92 -4.68
C ASN A 168 2.44 13.94 -5.84
N SER A 169 2.50 14.45 -7.08
CA SER A 169 2.28 13.62 -8.27
C SER A 169 3.39 12.58 -8.55
N LYS A 170 4.56 12.69 -7.90
CA LYS A 170 5.67 11.74 -8.10
C LYS A 170 5.55 10.54 -7.16
N GLN A 171 5.29 10.83 -5.89
CA GLN A 171 5.11 9.86 -4.82
C GLN A 171 3.82 10.23 -4.09
N CYS A 172 2.69 9.85 -4.68
CA CYS A 172 1.38 10.23 -4.18
C CYS A 172 0.90 9.37 -3.02
N TYR A 173 1.64 8.31 -2.65
CA TYR A 173 1.29 7.51 -1.48
C TYR A 173 2.52 6.95 -0.75
N TYR A 174 2.29 6.54 0.48
CA TYR A 174 3.19 5.74 1.31
C TYR A 174 2.42 4.58 1.92
N GLU A 175 2.98 3.37 1.87
CA GLU A 175 2.39 2.18 2.46
C GLU A 175 3.25 1.74 3.64
N PHE A 176 2.62 1.59 4.81
CA PHE A 176 3.34 1.20 6.01
C PHE A 176 3.74 -0.29 5.95
N PRO A 177 4.95 -0.62 6.41
CA PRO A 177 5.36 -2.00 6.60
C PRO A 177 4.69 -2.61 7.84
N PHE A 178 4.99 -3.87 8.12
CA PHE A 178 4.58 -4.51 9.36
C PHE A 178 5.12 -3.75 10.58
N CYS A 179 4.20 -3.33 11.46
CA CYS A 179 4.50 -2.74 12.76
C CYS A 179 3.27 -2.93 13.65
N GLU A 180 3.46 -3.56 14.83
CA GLU A 180 2.39 -3.68 15.83
C GLU A 180 2.28 -2.38 16.62
N VAL A 181 1.08 -1.85 16.73
CA VAL A 181 0.79 -0.59 17.41
C VAL A 181 -0.31 -0.76 18.46
N ARG A 182 -0.30 0.11 19.45
CA ARG A 182 -1.29 0.17 20.53
C ARG A 182 -2.03 1.50 20.51
N ALA A 183 -3.26 1.49 21.02
CA ALA A 183 -4.01 2.71 21.25
C ALA A 183 -3.22 3.70 22.12
N GLY A 184 -3.08 4.93 21.64
CA GLY A 184 -2.29 5.99 22.26
C GLY A 184 -0.86 6.11 21.70
N ASP A 185 -0.40 5.18 20.87
CA ASP A 185 0.88 5.33 20.18
C ASP A 185 0.82 6.47 19.15
N TYR A 186 1.96 7.12 18.93
CA TYR A 186 2.17 8.04 17.82
C TYR A 186 2.93 7.32 16.70
N VAL A 187 2.62 7.68 15.44
CA VAL A 187 3.30 7.17 14.25
C VAL A 187 3.79 8.36 13.44
N LEU A 188 5.09 8.45 13.24
CA LEU A 188 5.74 9.53 12.51
C LEU A 188 6.20 9.03 11.15
N TRP A 189 5.64 9.62 10.09
CA TRP A 189 6.16 9.45 8.75
C TRP A 189 6.99 10.68 8.38
N HIS A 190 8.32 10.50 8.36
CA HIS A 190 9.29 11.49 7.91
C HIS A 190 9.51 11.36 6.42
N LEU A 191 9.21 12.42 5.65
CA LEU A 191 9.18 12.32 4.20
C LEU A 191 10.59 12.33 3.56
N ARG A 192 11.65 12.58 4.34
CA ARG A 192 13.04 12.54 3.85
C ARG A 192 14.02 11.97 4.86
N SER A 193 15.03 11.29 4.34
CA SER A 193 16.17 10.75 5.08
C SER A 193 17.44 11.56 4.78
N VAL A 194 17.74 12.57 5.61
CA VAL A 194 18.85 13.52 5.37
C VAL A 194 20.03 13.39 6.35
N GLU A 195 19.93 12.45 7.28
CA GLU A 195 20.90 12.15 8.34
C GLU A 195 21.33 10.67 8.26
N GLU A 196 22.39 10.32 8.98
CA GLU A 196 22.86 8.94 9.12
C GLU A 196 22.20 8.28 10.34
N GLY A 197 22.09 6.95 10.34
CA GLY A 197 21.52 6.20 11.47
C GLY A 197 20.00 6.26 11.60
N LEU A 198 19.32 6.67 10.53
CA LEU A 198 17.86 6.65 10.43
C LEU A 198 17.37 5.22 10.24
N VAL A 199 16.38 4.82 11.03
CA VAL A 199 15.80 3.48 11.02
C VAL A 199 14.30 3.61 10.89
N THR A 200 13.71 2.92 9.92
CA THR A 200 12.26 2.69 9.88
C THR A 200 11.93 1.62 10.90
N GLU A 201 11.17 1.99 11.92
CA GLU A 201 10.96 1.17 13.11
C GLU A 201 9.78 0.20 12.94
N SER A 202 9.99 -1.04 13.39
CA SER A 202 8.96 -2.09 13.43
C SER A 202 8.89 -2.83 14.78
N ASP A 203 10.03 -2.89 15.49
CA ASP A 203 10.18 -3.70 16.69
C ASP A 203 10.47 -2.86 17.95
N ARG A 204 11.13 -1.70 17.78
CA ARG A 204 11.55 -0.79 18.85
C ARG A 204 11.38 0.67 18.43
N MET A 205 10.64 1.44 19.24
CA MET A 205 10.38 2.88 19.05
C MET A 205 11.60 3.80 19.32
N ASP A 206 12.70 3.26 19.85
CA ASP A 206 13.89 4.03 20.24
C ASP A 206 15.10 3.73 19.36
N ALA A 207 14.88 3.16 18.18
CA ALA A 207 15.94 2.69 17.31
C ALA A 207 16.47 3.79 16.38
N SER A 208 15.64 4.77 16.00
CA SER A 208 16.03 5.85 15.12
C SER A 208 16.68 7.02 15.86
N ALA A 209 17.83 7.48 15.37
CA ALA A 209 18.58 8.59 15.96
C ALA A 209 18.36 9.95 15.25
N GLY A 210 17.38 10.03 14.34
CA GLY A 210 17.13 11.21 13.52
C GLY A 210 16.63 12.42 14.28
N LYS A 211 16.79 13.61 13.70
CA LYS A 211 16.12 14.81 14.24
C LYS A 211 14.62 14.59 14.22
N ASP A 212 13.99 14.84 15.37
CA ASP A 212 12.55 14.69 15.56
C ASP A 212 12.06 13.23 15.55
N SER A 213 12.97 12.24 15.66
CA SER A 213 12.60 10.92 16.17
C SER A 213 12.21 11.01 17.65
N SER A 214 11.33 10.11 18.08
CA SER A 214 10.82 10.11 19.45
C SER A 214 10.78 8.68 20.00
N PRO A 215 11.32 8.44 21.21
CA PRO A 215 11.22 7.13 21.87
C PRO A 215 9.79 6.76 22.30
N PHE A 216 8.81 7.63 22.02
CA PHE A 216 7.39 7.46 22.32
C PHE A 216 6.54 7.38 21.04
N ALA A 217 7.17 7.32 19.87
CA ALA A 217 6.51 7.18 18.58
C ALA A 217 7.21 6.11 17.73
N TRP A 218 6.50 5.59 16.74
CA TRP A 218 7.08 4.77 15.69
C TRP A 218 7.58 5.65 14.56
N ASP A 219 8.89 5.67 14.33
CA ASP A 219 9.51 6.50 13.30
C ASP A 219 9.69 5.75 11.96
N PHE A 220 9.06 6.27 10.91
CA PHE A 220 9.15 5.76 9.53
C PHE A 220 9.82 6.79 8.64
N TRP A 221 10.88 6.38 7.93
CA TRP A 221 11.68 7.28 7.12
C TRP A 221 11.54 6.97 5.63
N ASP A 222 11.21 8.00 4.86
CA ASP A 222 11.14 7.97 3.39
C ASP A 222 12.33 8.71 2.77
N VAL A 223 12.51 8.59 1.47
CA VAL A 223 13.66 9.11 0.70
C VAL A 223 13.22 10.10 -0.38
N GLN A 224 12.14 10.85 -0.14
CA GLN A 224 11.57 11.74 -1.15
C GLN A 224 12.46 12.94 -1.45
N ASP A 225 12.33 13.45 -2.68
CA ASP A 225 13.03 14.65 -3.14
C ASP A 225 12.24 15.94 -2.83
N ARG A 226 12.60 17.05 -3.50
CA ARG A 226 12.31 18.43 -3.08
C ARG A 226 10.83 18.73 -2.75
N SER A 227 10.60 19.17 -1.50
CA SER A 227 9.35 19.67 -0.91
C SER A 227 8.13 18.77 -1.17
N PRO A 228 8.12 17.56 -0.56
CA PRO A 228 7.12 16.53 -0.83
C PRO A 228 5.76 16.84 -0.21
N LEU A 229 5.71 17.73 0.79
CA LEU A 229 4.47 18.20 1.42
C LEU A 229 4.30 19.70 1.18
N LYS A 230 3.13 20.10 0.66
CA LYS A 230 2.77 21.50 0.36
C LYS A 230 1.76 22.03 1.37
N SER A 231 1.72 23.36 1.53
CA SER A 231 0.78 24.04 2.43
C SER A 231 -0.67 23.90 1.98
N THR A 232 -0.94 23.98 0.68
CA THR A 232 -2.24 23.60 0.12
C THR A 232 -2.22 22.15 -0.31
N ASN A 233 -2.96 21.28 0.39
CA ASN A 233 -2.94 19.84 0.15
C ASN A 233 -4.21 19.13 0.66
N VAL A 234 -4.40 17.89 0.20
CA VAL A 234 -5.36 16.94 0.75
C VAL A 234 -4.61 15.65 1.05
N LEU A 235 -4.71 15.21 2.30
CA LEU A 235 -4.09 14.01 2.82
C LEU A 235 -5.18 13.02 3.21
N LEU A 236 -5.06 11.77 2.78
CA LEU A 236 -6.01 10.70 3.12
C LEU A 236 -5.27 9.55 3.79
N VAL A 237 -5.86 8.98 4.84
CA VAL A 237 -5.39 7.73 5.44
C VAL A 237 -6.38 6.63 5.05
N ARG A 238 -5.89 5.56 4.42
CA ARG A 238 -6.69 4.42 3.97
C ARG A 238 -6.26 3.17 4.68
N GLU A 239 -7.20 2.25 4.90
CA GLU A 239 -6.88 0.93 5.46
C GLU A 239 -5.92 0.14 4.56
N ARG A 240 -6.01 0.36 3.25
CA ARG A 240 -5.22 -0.27 2.19
C ARG A 240 -5.39 0.45 0.86
N SER A 241 -4.55 0.13 -0.11
CA SER A 241 -4.72 0.58 -1.50
C SER A 241 -6.13 0.25 -2.01
N GLY A 242 -6.86 1.26 -2.48
CA GLY A 242 -8.24 1.14 -2.95
C GLY A 242 -9.30 0.86 -1.87
N GLY A 243 -8.89 0.76 -0.60
CA GLY A 243 -9.78 0.50 0.53
C GLY A 243 -10.46 1.77 1.09
N PRO A 244 -11.27 1.59 2.16
CA PRO A 244 -11.94 2.68 2.85
C PRO A 244 -10.96 3.74 3.38
N VAL A 245 -11.40 5.01 3.36
CA VAL A 245 -10.68 6.12 3.98
C VAL A 245 -11.07 6.18 5.46
N MET A 246 -10.08 6.22 6.35
CA MET A 246 -10.24 6.27 7.81
C MET A 246 -10.19 7.68 8.36
N ASP A 247 -9.34 8.54 7.81
CA ASP A 247 -9.21 9.96 8.20
C ASP A 247 -8.69 10.80 7.03
N ALA A 248 -8.88 12.11 7.11
CA ALA A 248 -8.41 13.07 6.13
C ALA A 248 -7.99 14.41 6.74
N LEU A 249 -7.10 15.11 6.04
CA LEU A 249 -6.78 16.51 6.30
C LEU A 249 -6.85 17.28 4.99
N LEU A 250 -7.78 18.22 4.91
CA LEU A 250 -7.80 19.24 3.87
C LEU A 250 -7.17 20.49 4.46
N CYS A 251 -6.10 20.99 3.85
CA CYS A 251 -5.44 22.22 4.27
C CYS A 251 -5.15 23.14 3.08
N ALA A 252 -5.25 24.45 3.31
CA ALA A 252 -5.10 25.44 2.26
C ALA A 252 -4.51 26.75 2.78
N GLU A 253 -3.80 27.46 1.89
CA GLU A 253 -3.40 28.85 2.11
C GLU A 253 -4.60 29.76 1.84
N THR A 254 -4.76 30.84 2.63
CA THR A 254 -5.94 31.73 2.51
C THR A 254 -6.00 32.50 1.19
N ASP A 255 -4.90 32.56 0.45
CA ASP A 255 -4.82 33.18 -0.87
C ASP A 255 -5.38 32.30 -2.00
N LYS A 256 -5.74 31.05 -1.72
CA LYS A 256 -6.30 30.09 -2.69
C LYS A 256 -7.83 30.10 -2.61
N SER A 257 -8.47 30.41 -3.73
CA SER A 257 -9.93 30.32 -3.87
C SER A 257 -10.43 28.98 -4.41
N GLU A 258 -9.55 28.18 -5.00
CA GLU A 258 -9.86 26.88 -5.62
C GLU A 258 -8.71 25.89 -5.45
N TRP A 259 -9.02 24.59 -5.50
CA TRP A 259 -8.01 23.53 -5.48
C TRP A 259 -7.08 23.66 -6.71
N PRO A 260 -5.74 23.71 -6.52
CA PRO A 260 -4.79 23.86 -7.63
C PRO A 260 -4.79 22.74 -8.68
N SER A 261 -5.38 21.58 -8.37
CA SER A 261 -5.41 20.43 -9.27
C SER A 261 -6.69 19.61 -9.09
N ASP A 262 -7.07 18.86 -10.13
CA ASP A 262 -8.16 17.88 -10.06
C ASP A 262 -7.88 16.77 -9.04
N ALA A 263 -6.61 16.38 -8.86
CA ALA A 263 -6.23 15.38 -7.85
C ALA A 263 -6.62 15.83 -6.44
N LEU A 264 -6.36 17.10 -6.09
CA LEU A 264 -6.76 17.66 -4.81
C LEU A 264 -8.28 17.74 -4.66
N ARG A 265 -8.98 18.20 -5.70
CA ARG A 265 -10.45 18.27 -5.70
C ARG A 265 -11.08 16.88 -5.50
N LEU A 266 -10.61 15.87 -6.22
CA LEU A 266 -11.10 14.49 -6.11
C LEU A 266 -10.79 13.88 -4.74
N ALA A 267 -9.62 14.15 -4.18
CA ALA A 267 -9.26 13.69 -2.83
C ALA A 267 -10.16 14.35 -1.77
N ALA A 268 -10.45 15.65 -1.88
CA ALA A 268 -11.37 16.36 -1.00
C ALA A 268 -12.80 15.79 -1.09
N GLU A 269 -13.29 15.53 -2.31
CA GLU A 269 -14.59 14.89 -2.55
C GLU A 269 -14.64 13.48 -1.95
N THR A 270 -13.53 12.74 -2.03
CA THR A 270 -13.40 11.40 -1.44
C THR A 270 -13.49 11.47 0.09
N ALA A 271 -12.80 12.42 0.73
CA ALA A 271 -12.84 12.60 2.18
C ALA A 271 -14.26 12.88 2.70
N VAL A 272 -14.96 13.79 2.03
CA VAL A 272 -16.35 14.15 2.39
C VAL A 272 -17.31 12.99 2.13
N SER A 273 -17.15 12.29 0.99
CA SER A 273 -17.99 11.12 0.66
C SER A 273 -17.79 9.97 1.65
N ALA A 274 -16.59 9.83 2.21
CA ALA A 274 -16.28 8.86 3.26
C ALA A 274 -16.73 9.32 4.66
N GLY A 275 -17.20 10.57 4.83
CA GLY A 275 -17.64 11.12 6.11
C GLY A 275 -16.50 11.46 7.08
N VAL A 276 -15.27 11.52 6.57
CA VAL A 276 -14.05 11.82 7.36
C VAL A 276 -13.59 13.27 7.20
N TRP A 277 -14.34 14.08 6.45
CA TRP A 277 -14.21 15.54 6.44
C TRP A 277 -15.56 16.22 6.21
N GLY A 278 -15.73 17.43 6.74
CA GLY A 278 -16.91 18.27 6.53
C GLY A 278 -16.65 19.75 6.83
N PRO A 279 -17.61 20.63 6.52
CA PRO A 279 -18.94 20.32 5.96
C PRO A 279 -18.96 20.06 4.45
N THR A 280 -17.99 20.58 3.69
CA THR A 280 -17.91 20.37 2.23
C THR A 280 -16.49 20.09 1.76
N ALA A 281 -16.33 19.74 0.48
CA ALA A 281 -15.04 19.50 -0.17
C ALA A 281 -14.43 20.81 -0.73
N LEU A 282 -15.05 21.96 -0.46
CA LEU A 282 -14.55 23.25 -0.91
C LEU A 282 -13.29 23.64 -0.15
N ILE A 283 -12.36 24.28 -0.86
CA ILE A 283 -11.11 24.76 -0.25
C ILE A 283 -11.34 25.76 0.89
N THR A 284 -12.49 26.45 0.90
CA THR A 284 -12.87 27.37 1.98
C THR A 284 -13.17 26.69 3.30
N ASP A 285 -13.45 25.38 3.27
CA ASP A 285 -13.68 24.54 4.45
C ASP A 285 -12.42 23.75 4.86
N ALA A 286 -11.29 24.01 4.20
CA ALA A 286 -10.01 23.43 4.56
C ALA A 286 -9.41 24.14 5.80
N ALA A 287 -8.61 23.41 6.57
CA ALA A 287 -7.82 23.99 7.65
C ALA A 287 -6.83 25.03 7.09
N CYS A 288 -6.74 26.17 7.75
CA CYS A 288 -5.80 27.22 7.38
C CYS A 288 -4.35 26.77 7.63
N SER A 289 -3.53 26.79 6.58
CA SER A 289 -2.12 26.40 6.61
C SER A 289 -1.15 27.58 6.53
N ASP A 290 -1.67 28.81 6.60
CA ASP A 290 -0.86 30.01 6.52
C ASP A 290 0.22 30.02 7.61
N TYR A 291 1.37 30.59 7.31
CA TYR A 291 2.47 30.78 8.26
C TYR A 291 3.13 29.50 8.80
N MET A 292 2.79 28.31 8.27
CA MET A 292 3.53 27.09 8.59
C MET A 292 5.02 27.23 8.26
N THR A 293 5.88 26.75 9.15
CA THR A 293 7.33 26.74 9.02
C THR A 293 7.92 25.47 9.64
N PRO A 294 9.24 25.23 9.57
CA PRO A 294 9.86 24.07 10.22
C PRO A 294 9.64 23.98 11.75
N THR A 295 9.08 25.03 12.36
CA THR A 295 8.78 25.15 13.79
C THR A 295 7.33 25.51 14.09
N ARG A 296 6.51 25.75 13.05
CA ARG A 296 5.08 26.07 13.12
C ARG A 296 4.36 25.04 12.26
N THR A 297 3.80 24.06 12.92
CA THR A 297 3.10 22.93 12.33
C THR A 297 1.60 23.19 12.34
N LEU A 298 0.87 22.43 11.53
CA LEU A 298 -0.59 22.38 11.60
C LEU A 298 -0.93 21.18 12.47
N GLY A 299 -1.43 21.45 13.66
CA GLY A 299 -1.73 20.43 14.66
C GLY A 299 -3.22 20.39 14.97
N ARG A 300 -3.72 19.17 15.18
CA ARG A 300 -5.05 18.94 15.74
C ARG A 300 -5.08 19.39 17.20
N ILE A 301 -6.14 20.08 17.62
CA ILE A 301 -6.25 20.70 18.94
C ILE A 301 -6.51 19.61 20.01
N PRO A 302 -5.60 19.42 20.99
CA PRO A 302 -5.78 18.41 22.02
C PRO A 302 -7.03 18.61 22.87
N GLY A 303 -7.60 17.49 23.34
CA GLY A 303 -8.71 17.48 24.29
C GLY A 303 -10.06 17.96 23.74
N ARG A 304 -10.16 18.21 22.43
CA ARG A 304 -11.43 18.48 21.75
C ARG A 304 -11.99 17.21 21.13
N GLU A 305 -13.32 17.12 21.06
CA GLU A 305 -13.99 16.13 20.25
C GLU A 305 -13.71 16.41 18.77
N ASP A 306 -13.38 15.36 18.03
CA ASP A 306 -13.11 15.45 16.61
C ASP A 306 -14.40 15.70 15.83
N THR A 307 -14.45 16.82 15.10
CA THR A 307 -15.59 17.21 14.27
C THR A 307 -15.39 16.89 12.80
N ASN A 308 -14.26 16.27 12.44
CA ASN A 308 -13.80 16.04 11.07
C ASN A 308 -13.81 17.34 10.24
N SER A 309 -13.37 18.46 10.82
CA SER A 309 -13.45 19.76 10.13
C SER A 309 -12.26 20.66 10.43
N ALA A 310 -12.15 21.76 9.69
CA ALA A 310 -11.14 22.79 9.90
C ALA A 310 -11.07 23.32 11.35
N SER A 311 -12.17 23.25 12.13
CA SER A 311 -12.17 23.76 13.52
C SER A 311 -11.37 22.91 14.50
N ASP A 312 -10.97 21.70 14.10
CA ASP A 312 -10.15 20.79 14.89
C ASP A 312 -8.67 21.12 14.76
N TRP A 313 -8.29 22.03 13.86
CA TRP A 313 -6.91 22.29 13.48
C TRP A 313 -6.49 23.73 13.78
N MET A 314 -5.21 23.91 14.08
CA MET A 314 -4.60 25.23 14.17
C MET A 314 -3.12 25.19 13.83
N VAL A 315 -2.61 26.32 13.34
CA VAL A 315 -1.17 26.51 13.19
C VAL A 315 -0.58 26.79 14.56
N CYS A 316 0.29 25.91 15.02
CA CYS A 316 0.98 26.01 16.31
C CYS A 316 1.92 27.22 16.33
N ALA A 317 2.09 27.81 17.51
CA ALA A 317 3.04 28.90 17.75
C ALA A 317 4.49 28.50 17.40
N ASN A 318 5.39 29.48 17.36
CA ASN A 318 6.81 29.22 17.12
C ASN A 318 7.37 28.17 18.10
N SER A 319 8.06 27.18 17.55
CA SER A 319 8.59 26.02 18.29
C SER A 319 7.50 25.14 18.90
N GLY A 320 6.29 25.17 18.34
CA GLY A 320 5.15 24.37 18.78
C GLY A 320 5.04 23.00 18.09
N ALA A 321 6.01 22.62 17.26
CA ALA A 321 6.08 21.27 16.70
C ALA A 321 6.34 20.24 17.79
N SER A 322 5.59 19.14 17.78
CA SER A 322 5.52 18.17 18.89
C SER A 322 5.61 16.70 18.46
N PRO A 323 6.57 16.33 17.57
CA PRO A 323 6.65 14.98 17.03
C PRO A 323 6.81 13.93 18.15
N GLY A 324 5.91 12.96 18.14
CA GLY A 324 5.78 11.87 19.09
C GLY A 324 5.23 12.27 20.46
N THR A 325 4.54 13.40 20.56
CA THR A 325 3.96 13.92 21.81
C THR A 325 2.66 14.67 21.56
N GLU A 326 1.93 15.01 22.64
CA GLU A 326 0.69 15.79 22.51
C GLU A 326 0.95 17.19 21.89
N ASN A 327 0.05 17.59 20.98
CA ASN A 327 0.17 18.86 20.26
C ASN A 327 0.21 20.09 21.17
N SER A 328 0.94 21.12 20.73
CA SER A 328 0.90 22.43 21.39
C SER A 328 -0.51 23.03 21.34
N VAL A 329 -1.04 23.48 22.49
CA VAL A 329 -2.33 24.19 22.58
C VAL A 329 -2.26 25.68 22.25
N LYS A 330 -1.07 26.21 21.93
CA LYS A 330 -0.85 27.64 21.67
C LYS A 330 -0.93 27.94 20.17
N PRO A 331 -1.94 28.68 19.69
CA PRO A 331 -2.02 29.08 18.29
C PRO A 331 -0.96 30.14 17.96
N TYR A 332 -0.54 30.19 16.70
CA TYR A 332 0.25 31.29 16.17
C TYR A 332 -0.61 32.55 16.00
N GLU A 333 -0.13 33.68 16.51
CA GLU A 333 -0.74 35.00 16.32
C GLU A 333 0.20 35.87 15.47
N PRO A 334 -0.20 36.25 14.24
CA PRO A 334 0.53 37.21 13.43
C PRO A 334 0.64 38.56 14.17
N LYS A 335 1.81 39.19 14.10
CA LYS A 335 2.03 40.55 14.62
C LYS A 335 1.73 41.61 13.58
#